data_AF-A0A1G7VHU6-F1
#
_entry.id   AF-A0A1G7VHU6-F1
#
_cell.length_a   1.000
_cell.length_b   1.000
_cell.length_c   1.000
_cell.angle_alpha   90.00
_cell.angle_beta   90.00
_cell.angle_gamma   90.00
#
_symmetry.space_group_name_H-M   'P 1'
#
loop_
_entity.id
_entity.type
_entity.pdbx_description
1 polymer ?
#
loop_
_entity_poly.entity_id
_entity_poly.type
_entity_poly.pdbx_seq_one_letter_code
_entity_poly.pdbx_strand_id
1 'polypeptide(L)'
;MQRFAPDLQVVEPSAEDPNGGWSGRLPLWPFDRAAPEEIASIFPAGGLLVDIRYVPAYPMLPPEIYPIEPEPELYERSQATWHVLPNGALCLLQSVGQWQPEASLTELLLKAAGWHLEYFLMKQNIITRMSEHGIVSDSSHDHDLSAGAP
;
A
#
# COMPACT_ATOMS: atom_id res chain seq x y z
N MET A 1 11.17 -9.06 19.33
CA MET A 1 10.23 -8.12 18.69
C MET A 1 10.55 -8.17 17.19
N GLN A 2 9.66 -8.75 16.39
CA GLN A 2 9.86 -8.84 14.93
C GLN A 2 9.54 -7.47 14.32
N ARG A 3 10.37 -6.99 13.39
CA ARG A 3 10.11 -5.73 12.67
C ARG A 3 9.02 -5.98 11.63
N PHE A 4 8.02 -5.09 11.58
CA PHE A 4 6.91 -5.18 10.62
C PHE A 4 7.41 -5.11 9.17
N ALA A 5 8.16 -4.06 8.82
CA ALA A 5 8.74 -3.86 7.49
C ALA A 5 10.26 -3.74 7.64
N PRO A 6 11.01 -4.87 7.61
CA PRO A 6 12.44 -4.89 7.89
C PRO A 6 13.28 -4.19 6.81
N ASP A 7 12.75 -4.08 5.60
CA ASP A 7 13.47 -3.56 4.43
C ASP A 7 13.26 -2.05 4.23
N LEU A 8 12.42 -1.40 5.05
CA LEU A 8 12.29 0.05 5.04
C LEU A 8 13.55 0.69 5.64
N GLN A 9 14.12 1.62 4.88
CA GLN A 9 15.27 2.41 5.26
C GLN A 9 14.87 3.86 5.39
N VAL A 10 15.48 4.56 6.36
CA VAL A 10 15.28 6.00 6.54
C VAL A 10 15.83 6.73 5.33
N VAL A 11 15.03 7.64 4.80
CA VAL A 11 15.46 8.62 3.81
C VAL A 11 15.63 9.95 4.55
N GLU A 12 16.88 10.42 4.60
CA GLU A 12 17.21 11.68 5.25
C GLU A 12 16.60 12.87 4.48
N PRO A 13 16.21 13.95 5.18
CA PRO A 13 15.79 15.19 4.54
C PRO A 13 16.79 15.71 3.52
N SER A 14 16.28 16.22 2.39
CA SER A 14 17.06 16.82 1.31
C SER A 14 16.41 18.10 0.81
N ALA A 15 17.05 18.78 -0.16
CA ALA A 15 16.45 19.96 -0.78
C ALA A 15 15.16 19.63 -1.56
N GLU A 16 15.04 18.40 -2.09
CA GLU A 16 13.89 17.95 -2.87
C GLU A 16 12.79 17.34 -1.98
N ASP A 17 13.18 16.73 -0.86
CA ASP A 17 12.27 16.19 0.16
C ASP A 17 12.68 16.69 1.55
N PRO A 18 12.19 17.87 1.98
CA PRO A 18 12.70 18.56 3.17
C PRO A 18 12.30 17.90 4.49
N ASN A 19 11.42 16.91 4.48
CA ASN A 19 10.94 16.26 5.70
C ASN A 19 11.45 14.82 5.84
N GLY A 20 12.05 14.29 4.76
CA GLY A 20 12.51 12.90 4.71
C GLY A 20 11.37 11.92 4.86
N GLY A 21 11.74 10.68 5.18
CA GLY A 21 10.77 9.61 5.32
C GLY A 21 11.40 8.23 5.29
N TRP A 22 10.77 7.32 4.57
CA TRP A 22 11.20 5.94 4.48
C TRP A 22 11.03 5.41 3.06
N SER A 23 11.93 4.55 2.62
CA SER A 23 11.81 3.87 1.33
C SER A 23 12.19 2.41 1.48
N GLY A 24 11.52 1.53 0.72
CA GLY A 24 11.82 0.11 0.72
C GLY A 24 10.60 -0.75 0.46
N ARG A 25 10.80 -2.06 0.51
CA ARG A 25 9.76 -3.04 0.17
C ARG A 25 8.96 -3.43 1.41
N LEU A 26 7.64 -3.41 1.29
CA LEU A 26 6.74 -3.94 2.30
C LEU A 26 6.71 -5.47 2.22
N PRO A 27 6.41 -6.18 3.32
CA PRO A 27 6.14 -7.60 3.27
C PRO A 27 5.00 -7.89 2.29
N LEU A 28 5.11 -8.98 1.53
CA LEU A 28 4.08 -9.40 0.59
C LEU A 28 2.75 -9.72 1.28
N TRP A 29 2.82 -10.37 2.45
CA TRP A 29 1.65 -10.78 3.22
C TRP A 29 1.82 -10.47 4.71
N PRO A 30 1.56 -9.22 5.14
CA PRO A 30 1.69 -8.81 6.54
C PRO A 30 0.40 -9.01 7.37
N PHE A 31 -0.58 -9.78 6.88
CA PHE A 31 -1.90 -9.92 7.52
C PHE A 31 -1.91 -11.03 8.58
N ASP A 32 -2.83 -10.91 9.54
CA ASP A 32 -3.04 -11.90 10.62
C ASP A 32 -3.87 -13.10 10.13
N ARG A 33 -3.45 -13.70 9.01
CA ARG A 33 -4.01 -14.93 8.45
C ARG A 33 -3.01 -15.61 7.51
N ALA A 34 -3.26 -16.88 7.20
CA ALA A 34 -2.41 -17.64 6.29
C ALA A 34 -2.37 -16.99 4.89
N ALA A 35 -1.18 -16.94 4.30
CA ALA A 35 -1.02 -16.50 2.92
C ALA A 35 -1.60 -17.55 1.96
N PRO A 36 -2.23 -17.12 0.84
CA PRO A 36 -2.62 -18.01 -0.24
C PRO A 36 -1.45 -18.85 -0.74
N GLU A 37 -1.75 -20.06 -1.20
CA GLU A 37 -0.76 -20.89 -1.88
C GLU A 37 -0.27 -20.15 -3.14
N GLU A 38 1.00 -20.33 -3.52
CA GLU A 38 1.57 -19.74 -4.75
C GLU A 38 1.68 -18.20 -4.80
N ILE A 39 1.30 -17.44 -3.77
CA ILE A 39 1.38 -15.97 -3.81
C ILE A 39 2.79 -15.45 -4.13
N ALA A 40 3.83 -16.14 -3.66
CA ALA A 40 5.22 -15.81 -3.96
C ALA A 40 5.60 -16.03 -5.45
N SER A 41 4.90 -16.94 -6.14
CA SER A 41 5.07 -17.18 -7.58
C SER A 41 4.41 -16.07 -8.39
N ILE A 42 3.27 -15.53 -7.93
CA ILE A 42 2.56 -14.41 -8.56
C ILE A 42 3.36 -13.11 -8.38
N PHE A 43 3.96 -12.91 -7.20
CA PHE A 43 4.73 -11.74 -6.84
C PHE A 43 6.20 -12.08 -6.58
N PRO A 44 6.99 -12.42 -7.64
CA PRO A 44 8.37 -12.87 -7.48
C PRO A 44 9.30 -11.79 -6.92
N ALA A 45 8.94 -10.52 -7.08
CA ALA A 45 9.68 -9.39 -6.49
C ALA A 45 9.35 -9.16 -5.00
N GLY A 46 8.40 -9.89 -4.42
CA GLY A 46 7.88 -9.67 -3.08
C GLY A 46 6.75 -8.65 -3.04
N GLY A 47 6.58 -7.96 -1.91
CA GLY A 47 5.50 -6.98 -1.73
C GLY A 47 5.77 -5.63 -2.42
N LEU A 48 4.97 -4.63 -2.06
CA LEU A 48 5.00 -3.30 -2.65
C LEU A 48 6.32 -2.56 -2.35
N LEU A 49 7.00 -2.06 -3.37
CA LEU A 49 8.05 -1.05 -3.17
C LEU A 49 7.40 0.31 -2.96
N VAL A 50 7.71 0.98 -1.85
CA VAL A 50 7.11 2.26 -1.48
C VAL A 50 8.13 3.33 -1.15
N ASP A 51 7.73 4.58 -1.40
CA ASP A 51 8.29 5.77 -0.77
C ASP A 51 7.25 6.37 0.17
N ILE A 52 7.61 6.53 1.43
CA ILE A 52 6.81 7.16 2.48
C ILE A 52 7.41 8.53 2.72
N ARG A 53 6.65 9.60 2.46
CA ARG A 53 7.11 10.98 2.61
C ARG A 53 6.37 11.67 3.74
N TYR A 54 7.11 12.25 4.66
CA TYR A 54 6.49 13.09 5.69
C TYR A 54 6.12 14.44 5.08
N VAL A 55 4.91 14.89 5.39
CA VAL A 55 4.47 16.25 5.03
C VAL A 55 4.89 17.23 6.14
N PRO A 56 5.03 18.54 5.87
CA PRO A 56 5.45 19.50 6.88
C PRO A 56 4.57 19.55 8.13
N ALA A 57 3.30 19.14 8.01
CA ALA A 57 2.35 19.08 9.10
C ALA A 57 2.28 17.71 9.80
N TYR A 58 3.15 16.75 9.47
CA TYR A 58 3.18 15.47 10.16
C TYR A 58 3.55 15.66 11.65
N PRO A 59 2.86 15.04 12.62
CA PRO A 59 1.81 14.02 12.49
C PRO A 59 0.37 14.55 12.49
N MET A 60 0.12 15.87 12.40
CA MET A 60 -1.25 16.40 12.28
C MET A 60 -1.92 15.99 10.96
N LEU A 61 -1.12 15.82 9.90
CA LEU A 61 -1.53 15.17 8.66
C LEU A 61 -0.82 13.82 8.50
N PRO A 62 -1.45 12.84 7.83
CA PRO A 62 -0.81 11.56 7.53
C PRO A 62 0.38 11.77 6.58
N PRO A 63 1.35 10.85 6.57
CA PRO A 63 2.37 10.83 5.53
C PRO A 63 1.74 10.45 4.19
N GLU A 64 2.40 10.82 3.11
CA GLU A 64 2.06 10.37 1.76
C GLU A 64 2.79 9.06 1.48
N ILE A 65 2.08 8.06 0.98
CA ILE A 65 2.65 6.76 0.61
C ILE A 65 2.56 6.63 -0.90
N TYR A 66 3.71 6.60 -1.55
CA TYR A 66 3.84 6.45 -2.99
C TYR A 66 4.17 4.99 -3.33
N PRO A 67 3.36 4.34 -4.16
CA PRO A 67 3.69 3.05 -4.73
C PRO A 67 4.71 3.24 -5.88
N ILE A 68 5.89 2.64 -5.75
CA ILE A 68 6.96 2.76 -6.74
C ILE A 68 6.96 1.55 -7.69
N GLU A 69 6.76 0.35 -7.16
CA GLU A 69 6.61 -0.87 -7.97
C GLU A 69 5.46 -1.72 -7.43
N PRO A 70 4.31 -1.76 -8.14
CA PRO A 70 3.99 -1.07 -9.40
C PRO A 70 3.69 0.42 -9.20
N GLU A 71 4.04 1.25 -10.18
CA GLU A 71 3.58 2.65 -10.24
C GLU A 71 2.21 2.72 -10.95
N PRO A 72 1.18 3.36 -10.34
CA PRO A 72 -0.11 3.59 -10.98
C PRO A 72 -0.01 4.46 -12.23
N GLU A 73 -0.79 4.10 -13.23
CA GLU A 73 -0.86 4.83 -14.49
C GLU A 73 -1.54 6.19 -14.29
N LEU A 74 -1.21 7.16 -15.15
CA LEU A 74 -1.74 8.52 -15.04
C LEU A 74 -3.27 8.59 -15.07
N TYR A 75 -3.93 7.73 -15.86
CA TYR A 75 -5.39 7.71 -15.91
C TYR A 75 -6.02 7.11 -14.65
N GLU A 76 -5.30 6.27 -13.90
CA GLU A 76 -5.79 5.63 -12.66
C GLU A 76 -5.81 6.64 -11.50
N ARG A 77 -5.05 7.74 -11.63
CA ARG A 77 -4.99 8.82 -10.62
C ARG A 77 -6.30 9.59 -10.55
N SER A 78 -6.66 10.00 -9.35
CA SER A 78 -7.91 10.72 -9.02
C SER A 78 -9.19 9.90 -9.20
N GLN A 79 -9.09 8.65 -9.63
CA GLN A 79 -10.23 7.75 -9.71
C GLN A 79 -10.36 6.99 -8.39
N ALA A 80 -11.48 7.18 -7.70
CA ALA A 80 -11.71 6.56 -6.38
C ALA A 80 -11.58 5.02 -6.41
N THR A 81 -11.93 4.38 -7.54
CA THR A 81 -11.88 2.92 -7.70
C THR A 81 -10.48 2.31 -7.57
N TRP A 82 -9.42 3.11 -7.77
CA TRP A 82 -8.01 2.69 -7.68
C TRP A 82 -7.36 3.13 -6.37
N HIS A 83 -8.03 3.96 -5.56
CA HIS A 83 -7.44 4.57 -4.36
C HIS A 83 -6.08 5.25 -4.62
N VAL A 84 -5.98 6.01 -5.72
CA VAL A 84 -4.78 6.81 -6.06
C VAL A 84 -5.15 8.28 -6.13
N LEU A 85 -4.43 9.12 -5.38
CA LEU A 85 -4.57 10.58 -5.37
C LEU A 85 -4.04 11.19 -6.68
N PRO A 86 -4.38 12.45 -7.01
CA PRO A 86 -3.90 13.11 -8.22
C PRO A 86 -2.37 13.17 -8.33
N ASN A 87 -1.67 13.26 -7.19
CA ASN A 87 -0.20 13.28 -7.13
C ASN A 87 0.44 11.88 -7.26
N GLY A 88 -0.34 10.81 -7.33
CA GLY A 88 0.14 9.41 -7.41
C GLY A 88 0.30 8.71 -6.06
N ALA A 89 0.13 9.41 -4.93
CA ALA A 89 0.13 8.77 -3.62
C ALA A 89 -1.15 7.94 -3.40
N LEU A 90 -1.09 6.97 -2.50
CA LEU A 90 -2.24 6.13 -2.16
C LEU A 90 -3.24 6.89 -1.29
N CYS A 91 -4.52 6.76 -1.64
CA CYS A 91 -5.67 7.23 -0.87
C CYS A 91 -6.14 6.12 0.10
N LEU A 92 -5.37 5.89 1.17
CA LEU A 92 -5.59 4.81 2.15
C LEU A 92 -6.57 5.18 3.28
N LEU A 93 -6.95 6.45 3.33
CA LEU A 93 -7.88 7.01 4.30
C LEU A 93 -9.16 7.38 3.56
N GLN A 94 -10.24 6.67 3.88
CA GLN A 94 -11.51 6.73 3.17
C GLN A 94 -12.36 7.93 3.57
N SER A 95 -12.14 8.50 4.76
CA SER A 95 -12.87 9.67 5.24
C SER A 95 -11.99 10.66 5.96
N VAL A 96 -12.41 11.93 5.89
CA VAL A 96 -11.80 13.03 6.62
C VAL A 96 -11.85 12.71 8.12
N GLY A 97 -10.69 12.71 8.77
CA GLY A 97 -10.56 12.40 10.19
C GLY A 97 -10.28 10.94 10.54
N GLN A 98 -10.14 10.03 9.57
CA GLN A 98 -9.64 8.68 9.84
C GLN A 98 -8.19 8.67 10.35
N TRP A 99 -7.40 9.68 9.98
CA TRP A 99 -6.09 9.88 10.58
C TRP A 99 -6.23 10.56 11.95
N GLN A 100 -5.57 9.99 12.94
CA GLN A 100 -5.33 10.61 14.24
C GLN A 100 -3.80 10.74 14.40
N PRO A 101 -3.27 11.82 14.99
CA PRO A 101 -1.83 11.97 15.17
C PRO A 101 -1.15 10.83 15.94
N GLU A 102 -1.91 10.13 16.78
CA GLU A 102 -1.48 8.97 17.56
C GLU A 102 -1.60 7.64 16.79
N ALA A 103 -2.20 7.65 15.59
CA ALA A 103 -2.38 6.47 14.77
C ALA A 103 -1.04 5.87 14.34
N SER A 104 -1.01 4.55 14.25
CA SER A 104 0.19 3.82 13.87
C SER A 104 0.40 3.92 12.35
N LEU A 105 1.59 4.36 11.93
CA LEU A 105 2.01 4.27 10.53
C LEU A 105 1.86 2.84 9.97
N THR A 106 2.06 1.82 10.82
CA THR A 106 1.93 0.41 10.42
C THR A 106 0.54 0.08 9.88
N GLU A 107 -0.51 0.73 10.36
CA GLU A 107 -1.88 0.54 9.83
C GLU A 107 -2.00 1.01 8.38
N LEU A 108 -1.34 2.13 8.05
CA LEU A 108 -1.27 2.59 6.67
C LEU A 108 -0.43 1.64 5.80
N LEU A 109 0.67 1.10 6.34
CA LEU A 109 1.50 0.15 5.59
C LEU A 109 0.80 -1.19 5.35
N LEU A 110 -0.02 -1.66 6.30
CA LEU A 110 -0.89 -2.81 6.10
C LEU A 110 -1.85 -2.58 4.93
N LYS A 111 -2.49 -1.42 4.90
CA LYS A 111 -3.39 -1.04 3.80
C LYS A 111 -2.65 -0.89 2.47
N ALA A 112 -1.45 -0.33 2.47
CA ALA A 112 -0.61 -0.22 1.27
C ALA A 112 -0.21 -1.60 0.72
N ALA A 113 0.14 -2.56 1.59
CA ALA A 113 0.38 -3.93 1.18
C ALA A 113 -0.89 -4.58 0.60
N GLY A 114 -2.06 -4.33 1.20
CA GLY A 114 -3.34 -4.78 0.66
C GLY A 114 -3.67 -4.18 -0.71
N TRP A 115 -3.43 -2.88 -0.87
CA TRP A 115 -3.60 -2.15 -2.13
C TRP A 115 -2.80 -2.80 -3.26
N HIS A 116 -1.57 -3.23 -3.01
CA HIS A 116 -0.73 -3.87 -4.04
C HIS A 116 -1.34 -5.15 -4.61
N LEU A 117 -1.92 -5.96 -3.73
CA LEU A 117 -2.56 -7.22 -4.10
C LEU A 117 -3.87 -6.98 -4.86
N GLU A 118 -4.69 -6.04 -4.39
CA GLU A 118 -5.91 -5.64 -5.11
C GLU A 118 -5.60 -4.94 -6.45
N TYR A 119 -4.49 -4.20 -6.52
CA TYR A 119 -4.05 -3.55 -7.75
C TYR A 119 -3.76 -4.59 -8.82
N PHE A 120 -3.04 -5.65 -8.46
CA PHE A 120 -2.85 -6.79 -9.35
C PHE A 120 -4.19 -7.37 -9.84
N LEU A 121 -5.14 -7.63 -8.93
CA LEU A 121 -6.47 -8.17 -9.29
C LEU A 121 -7.27 -7.23 -10.20
N MET A 122 -7.22 -5.92 -9.97
CA MET A 122 -7.81 -4.89 -10.84
C MET A 122 -7.20 -4.94 -12.24
N LYS A 123 -5.86 -5.03 -12.35
CA LYS A 123 -5.17 -5.11 -13.65
C LYS A 123 -5.48 -6.40 -14.42
N GLN A 124 -5.80 -7.48 -13.71
CA GLN A 124 -6.29 -8.74 -14.31
C GLN A 124 -7.80 -8.74 -14.58
N ASN A 125 -8.52 -7.64 -14.28
CA ASN A 125 -9.98 -7.53 -14.40
C ASN A 125 -10.77 -8.56 -13.57
N ILE A 126 -10.17 -9.12 -12.51
CA ILE A 126 -10.84 -10.02 -11.57
C ILE A 126 -11.82 -9.22 -10.71
N ILE A 127 -11.38 -8.05 -10.25
CA ILE A 127 -12.20 -7.09 -9.52
C ILE A 127 -12.36 -5.81 -10.35
N THR A 128 -13.49 -5.13 -10.18
CA THR A 128 -13.80 -3.87 -10.90
C THR A 128 -13.62 -2.63 -10.04
N ARG A 129 -13.49 -2.83 -8.72
CA ARG A 129 -13.11 -1.80 -7.75
C ARG A 129 -12.26 -2.43 -6.65
N MET A 130 -11.35 -1.66 -6.12
CA MET A 130 -10.66 -1.98 -4.88
C MET A 130 -11.61 -1.89 -3.69
N SER A 131 -11.32 -2.68 -2.66
CA SER A 131 -12.09 -2.66 -1.43
C SER A 131 -11.74 -1.42 -0.62
N GLU A 132 -12.75 -0.85 0.04
CA GLU A 132 -12.51 0.30 0.90
C GLU A 132 -11.63 -0.13 2.08
N HIS A 133 -11.97 -1.23 2.75
CA HIS A 133 -11.27 -1.71 3.96
C HIS A 133 -9.88 -2.31 3.69
N GLY A 134 -9.52 -2.51 2.43
CA GLY A 134 -8.40 -3.33 2.00
C GLY A 134 -8.62 -4.80 2.36
N ILE A 135 -8.02 -5.72 1.60
CA ILE A 135 -7.94 -7.14 1.99
C ILE A 135 -7.32 -7.40 3.37
N VAL A 136 -6.87 -6.37 4.13
CA VAL A 136 -6.24 -6.52 5.46
C VAL A 136 -7.06 -7.42 6.38
N SER A 137 -8.39 -7.25 6.40
CA SER A 137 -9.31 -8.04 7.22
C SER A 137 -10.36 -8.82 6.42
N ASP A 138 -10.31 -8.76 5.09
CA ASP A 138 -11.24 -9.46 4.21
C ASP A 138 -10.50 -10.54 3.41
N SER A 139 -10.94 -11.79 3.55
CA SER A 139 -10.38 -12.96 2.86
C SER A 139 -11.11 -13.30 1.55
N SER A 140 -12.08 -12.49 1.13
CA SER A 140 -12.90 -12.75 -0.07
C SER A 140 -12.06 -12.97 -1.34
N HIS A 141 -10.91 -12.29 -1.45
CA HIS A 141 -10.01 -12.37 -2.61
C HIS A 141 -8.80 -13.31 -2.42
N ASP A 142 -8.68 -13.99 -1.28
CA ASP A 142 -7.54 -14.88 -1.03
C ASP A 142 -7.49 -16.04 -2.04
N HIS A 143 -8.65 -16.52 -2.48
CA HIS A 143 -8.75 -17.56 -3.49
C HIS A 143 -8.30 -17.09 -4.88
N ASP A 144 -8.58 -15.83 -5.24
CA ASP A 144 -8.14 -15.20 -6.50
C ASP A 144 -6.60 -15.03 -6.55
N LEU A 145 -5.96 -15.00 -5.38
CA LEU A 145 -4.51 -14.91 -5.20
C LEU A 145 -3.84 -16.29 -5.03
N SER A 146 -4.59 -17.38 -5.14
CA SER A 146 -4.10 -18.75 -4.98
C SER A 146 -4.02 -19.55 -6.28
N ALA A 147 -4.84 -19.20 -7.26
CA ALA A 147 -4.74 -19.72 -8.60
C ALA A 147 -4.07 -18.61 -9.42
N GLY A 148 -2.99 -18.92 -10.15
CA GLY A 148 -2.50 -18.02 -11.18
C GLY A 148 -3.68 -17.58 -12.03
N ALA A 149 -4.10 -16.33 -11.87
CA ALA A 149 -5.19 -15.72 -12.63
C ALA A 149 -4.95 -16.03 -14.11
N PRO A 150 -5.99 -16.49 -14.84
CA PRO A 150 -5.84 -17.09 -16.17
C PRO A 150 -5.10 -16.22 -17.18
#